data_AF-A0A7V1RF85-F1
#
_entry.id   AF-A0A7V1RF85-F1
#
_cell.length_a   1.000
_cell.length_b   1.000
_cell.length_c   1.000
_cell.angle_alpha   90.00
_cell.angle_beta   90.00
_cell.angle_gamma   90.00
#
_symmetry.space_group_name_H-M   'P 1'
#
loop_
_entity.id
_entity.type
_entity.pdbx_description
1 polymer ?
#
loop_
_entity_poly.entity_id
_entity_poly.type
_entity_poly.pdbx_seq_one_letter_code
_entity_poly.pdbx_strand_id
1 'polypeptide(L)'
;MAAGQRGARGQVSFERERGVYDLQVSGDVAHVVAVVGGEPGRTAGIQRVVRTLADEGIPIFLIKLHRTAVSFAVDGGRVPEVERCLQAIGVDVRVRRDLALVSVVASSMRDLTGVMVSIAEALHRAGARLFGVGDSHNSVQCLIDGAHVEAARQELRRTFHLESPHA
;
A
#
# COMPACT_ATOMS: atom_id res chain seq x y z
N MET A 1 49.87 31.58 19.70
CA MET A 1 49.37 30.21 19.46
C MET A 1 48.26 29.94 20.45
N ALA A 2 47.01 30.22 20.06
CA ALA A 2 45.80 29.86 20.81
C ALA A 2 44.68 29.66 19.80
N ALA A 3 43.96 28.54 19.96
CA ALA A 3 42.98 28.01 19.03
C ALA A 3 41.56 28.54 19.30
N GLY A 4 40.73 28.50 18.26
CA GLY A 4 39.32 28.14 18.35
C GLY A 4 38.32 29.30 18.51
N GLN A 5 37.49 29.52 17.49
CA GLN A 5 36.09 29.07 17.45
C GLN A 5 35.40 29.66 16.21
N ARG A 6 35.06 28.80 15.24
CA ARG A 6 34.09 29.12 14.18
C ARG A 6 32.70 28.90 14.76
N GLY A 7 31.92 29.97 14.91
CA GLY A 7 30.50 29.90 15.25
C GLY A 7 29.69 29.38 14.06
N ALA A 8 29.06 28.21 14.25
CA ALA A 8 28.03 27.70 13.36
C ALA A 8 26.75 28.53 13.55
N ARG A 9 26.38 29.33 12.55
CA ARG A 9 25.11 30.06 12.52
C ARG A 9 24.06 29.23 11.77
N GLY A 10 23.19 28.61 12.55
CA GLY A 10 21.77 28.35 12.28
C GLY A 10 21.37 27.99 10.86
N GLN A 11 21.40 26.69 10.55
CA GLN A 11 20.50 26.13 9.55
C GLN A 11 19.13 26.01 10.21
N VAL A 12 18.32 27.06 10.12
CA VAL A 12 16.92 27.03 10.57
C VAL A 12 16.22 25.99 9.71
N SER A 13 15.79 24.90 10.33
CA SER A 13 15.14 23.76 9.70
C SER A 13 13.77 24.16 9.15
N PHE A 14 13.72 24.57 7.89
CA PHE A 14 12.49 24.68 7.08
C PHE A 14 11.84 23.32 6.77
N GLU A 15 12.23 22.26 7.49
CA GLU A 15 11.78 20.88 7.29
C GLU A 15 10.38 20.62 7.86
N ARG A 16 9.78 21.61 8.53
CA ARG A 16 8.50 21.47 9.24
C ARG A 16 7.22 21.55 8.39
N GLU A 17 7.31 21.62 7.06
CA GLU A 17 6.11 21.82 6.21
C GLU A 17 5.93 20.82 5.05
N ARG A 18 6.66 19.69 5.04
CA ARG A 18 6.57 18.67 3.95
C ARG A 18 6.42 17.23 4.43
N GLY A 19 5.96 17.02 5.68
CA GLY A 19 5.80 15.69 6.24
C GLY A 19 4.55 14.94 5.75
N VAL A 20 4.33 13.76 6.32
CA VAL A 20 3.04 13.07 6.27
C VAL A 20 2.01 13.92 7.00
N TYR A 21 0.83 14.15 6.38
CA TYR A 21 -0.22 14.99 6.96
C TYR A 21 -1.55 14.26 7.14
N ASP A 22 -1.75 13.13 6.47
CA ASP A 22 -3.00 12.38 6.54
C ASP A 22 -2.74 10.87 6.52
N LEU A 23 -3.70 10.13 7.11
CA LEU A 23 -3.73 8.69 7.13
C LEU A 23 -5.16 8.22 6.84
N GLN A 24 -5.30 7.44 5.78
CA GLN A 24 -6.57 6.91 5.31
C GLN A 24 -6.58 5.40 5.50
N VAL A 25 -7.75 4.85 5.84
CA VAL A 25 -7.94 3.42 6.07
C VAL A 25 -9.18 2.95 5.33
N SER A 26 -9.03 1.87 4.57
CA SER A 26 -10.14 1.11 4.00
C SER A 26 -10.07 -0.33 4.52
N GLY A 27 -11.11 -0.76 5.21
CA GLY A 27 -11.29 -2.16 5.60
C GLY A 27 -11.88 -3.01 4.46
N ASP A 28 -12.09 -4.30 4.75
CA ASP A 28 -12.67 -5.28 3.83
C ASP A 28 -12.00 -5.28 2.45
N VAL A 29 -10.70 -5.57 2.44
CA VAL A 29 -9.90 -5.71 1.22
C VAL A 29 -9.47 -7.16 1.05
N ALA A 30 -9.38 -7.61 -0.19
CA ALA A 30 -8.78 -8.89 -0.53
C ALA A 30 -7.62 -8.72 -1.51
N HIS A 31 -6.59 -9.54 -1.35
CA HIS A 31 -5.49 -9.67 -2.31
C HIS A 31 -5.68 -10.92 -3.15
N VAL A 32 -5.64 -10.74 -4.46
CA VAL A 32 -5.87 -11.78 -5.46
C VAL A 32 -4.58 -12.02 -6.23
N VAL A 33 -4.23 -13.29 -6.44
CA VAL A 33 -3.14 -13.72 -7.32
C VAL A 33 -3.74 -14.59 -8.41
N ALA A 34 -3.69 -14.12 -9.65
CA ALA A 34 -4.16 -14.84 -10.84
C ALA A 34 -2.97 -15.39 -11.63
N VAL A 35 -2.95 -16.69 -11.88
CA VAL A 35 -1.87 -17.36 -12.62
C VAL A 35 -2.05 -17.15 -14.12
N VAL A 36 -1.04 -16.56 -14.78
CA VAL A 36 -1.09 -16.18 -16.21
C VAL A 36 -0.09 -16.95 -17.08
N GLY A 37 0.69 -17.86 -16.48
CA GLY A 37 1.77 -18.58 -17.17
C GLY A 37 3.02 -17.72 -17.39
N GLY A 38 4.07 -18.35 -17.92
CA GLY A 38 5.35 -17.71 -18.25
C GLY A 38 5.44 -17.27 -19.71
N GLU A 39 6.64 -16.89 -20.15
CA GLU A 39 6.90 -16.62 -21.56
C GLU A 39 7.11 -17.91 -22.37
N PRO A 40 6.75 -17.93 -23.67
CA PRO A 40 6.03 -16.88 -24.40
C PRO A 40 4.52 -16.90 -24.09
N GLY A 41 3.89 -15.72 -24.00
CA GLY A 41 2.42 -15.60 -23.89
C GLY A 41 1.91 -14.98 -22.59
N ARG A 42 2.81 -14.66 -21.66
CA ARG A 42 2.48 -14.01 -20.39
C ARG A 42 1.71 -12.70 -20.58
N THR A 43 2.12 -11.85 -21.53
CA THR A 43 1.42 -10.59 -21.84
C THR A 43 -0.03 -10.83 -22.27
N ALA A 44 -0.28 -11.85 -23.10
CA ALA A 44 -1.64 -12.22 -23.50
C ALA A 44 -2.45 -12.76 -22.31
N GLY A 45 -1.82 -13.51 -21.41
CA GLY A 45 -2.44 -13.95 -20.15
C GLY A 45 -2.83 -12.78 -19.24
N ILE A 46 -1.93 -11.80 -19.05
CA ILE A 46 -2.22 -10.56 -18.29
C ILE A 46 -3.37 -9.81 -18.94
N GLN A 47 -3.32 -9.59 -20.27
CA GLN A 47 -4.37 -8.91 -21.02
C GLN A 47 -5.73 -9.59 -20.82
N ARG A 48 -5.77 -10.93 -20.85
CA ARG A 48 -7.00 -11.70 -20.66
C ARG A 48 -7.59 -11.47 -19.28
N VAL A 49 -6.77 -11.54 -18.22
CA VAL A 49 -7.22 -11.29 -16.84
C VAL A 49 -7.78 -9.88 -16.68
N VAL A 50 -7.04 -8.84 -17.08
CA VAL A 50 -7.49 -7.46 -16.87
C VAL A 50 -8.71 -7.10 -17.73
N ARG A 51 -8.82 -7.69 -18.93
CA ARG A 51 -10.02 -7.52 -19.78
C ARG A 51 -11.25 -8.13 -19.12
N THR A 52 -11.17 -9.37 -18.66
CA THR A 52 -12.29 -10.03 -17.97
C THR A 52 -12.76 -9.26 -16.75
N LEU A 53 -11.83 -8.72 -15.94
CA LEU A 53 -12.19 -7.90 -14.79
C LEU A 53 -12.87 -6.58 -15.19
N ALA A 54 -12.39 -5.94 -16.27
CA ALA A 54 -12.97 -4.71 -16.79
C ALA A 54 -14.38 -4.93 -17.39
N ASP A 55 -14.58 -6.03 -18.13
CA ASP A 55 -15.87 -6.38 -18.74
C ASP A 55 -16.95 -6.66 -17.67
N GLU A 56 -16.56 -7.16 -16.50
CA GLU A 56 -17.43 -7.35 -15.33
C GLU A 56 -17.55 -6.08 -14.46
N GLY A 57 -16.86 -4.99 -14.80
CA GLY A 57 -16.91 -3.74 -14.06
C GLY A 57 -16.28 -3.81 -12.65
N ILE A 58 -15.30 -4.70 -12.44
CA ILE A 58 -14.65 -4.91 -11.14
C ILE A 58 -13.44 -3.97 -11.00
N PRO A 59 -13.47 -2.98 -10.09
CA PRO A 59 -12.32 -2.12 -9.84
C PRO A 59 -11.19 -2.90 -9.16
N ILE A 60 -9.97 -2.72 -9.66
CA ILE A 60 -8.75 -3.32 -9.09
C ILE A 60 -7.71 -2.23 -8.77
N PHE A 61 -6.91 -2.46 -7.74
CA PHE A 61 -5.82 -1.58 -7.33
C PHE A 61 -4.59 -2.37 -6.87
N LEU A 62 -3.48 -1.71 -6.56
CA LEU A 62 -2.21 -2.36 -6.17
C LEU A 62 -1.74 -3.48 -7.13
N ILE A 63 -1.90 -3.27 -8.44
CA ILE A 63 -1.54 -4.26 -9.45
C ILE A 63 -0.02 -4.48 -9.45
N LYS A 64 0.41 -5.75 -9.37
CA LYS A 64 1.81 -6.17 -9.48
C LYS A 64 1.92 -7.28 -10.53
N LEU A 65 2.89 -7.13 -11.44
CA LEU A 65 3.17 -8.11 -12.47
C LEU A 65 4.34 -9.01 -12.01
N HIS A 66 4.07 -10.30 -11.84
CA HIS A 66 5.06 -11.31 -11.44
C HIS A 66 5.48 -12.16 -12.63
N ARG A 67 6.52 -12.99 -12.48
CA ARG A 67 7.05 -13.83 -13.57
C ARG A 67 5.99 -14.75 -14.18
N THR A 68 5.05 -15.26 -13.38
CA THR A 68 4.03 -16.23 -13.82
C THR A 68 2.61 -15.88 -13.37
N ALA A 69 2.42 -14.72 -12.76
CA ALA A 69 1.16 -14.29 -12.17
C ALA A 69 0.97 -12.78 -12.31
N VAL A 70 -0.27 -12.33 -12.18
CA VAL A 70 -0.62 -10.95 -11.85
C VAL A 70 -1.30 -10.96 -10.49
N SER A 71 -0.91 -10.04 -9.60
CA SER A 71 -1.62 -9.84 -8.35
C SER A 71 -2.20 -8.45 -8.26
N PHE A 72 -3.30 -8.31 -7.53
CA PHE A 72 -4.03 -7.06 -7.37
C PHE A 72 -4.89 -7.15 -6.11
N ALA A 73 -5.34 -6.00 -5.63
CA ALA A 73 -6.31 -5.90 -4.55
C ALA A 73 -7.69 -5.49 -5.08
N VAL A 74 -8.72 -5.93 -4.37
CA VAL A 74 -10.14 -5.63 -4.62
C VAL A 74 -10.85 -5.38 -3.30
N ASP A 75 -12.02 -4.73 -3.39
CA ASP A 75 -13.00 -4.74 -2.31
C ASP A 75 -13.40 -6.19 -1.97
N GLY A 76 -13.50 -6.52 -0.68
CA GLY A 76 -13.73 -7.87 -0.19
C GLY A 76 -15.08 -8.44 -0.64
N GLY A 77 -16.10 -7.58 -0.75
CA GLY A 77 -17.41 -7.95 -1.28
C GLY A 77 -17.37 -8.40 -2.75
N ARG A 78 -16.34 -8.01 -3.51
CA ARG A 78 -16.16 -8.38 -4.93
C ARG A 78 -15.46 -9.71 -5.15
N VAL A 79 -14.92 -10.33 -4.10
CA VAL A 79 -14.17 -11.59 -4.24
C VAL A 79 -14.96 -12.70 -4.94
N PRO A 80 -16.26 -12.94 -4.63
CA PRO A 80 -17.03 -13.97 -5.32
C PRO A 80 -17.18 -13.69 -6.83
N GLU A 81 -17.22 -12.41 -7.23
CA GLU A 81 -17.28 -12.02 -8.64
C GLU A 81 -15.96 -12.29 -9.35
N VAL A 82 -14.84 -11.93 -8.72
CA VAL A 82 -13.48 -12.16 -9.24
C VAL A 82 -13.20 -13.64 -9.42
N GLU A 83 -13.47 -14.46 -8.40
CA GLU A 83 -13.25 -15.91 -8.47
C GLU A 83 -14.07 -16.51 -9.61
N ARG A 84 -15.36 -16.17 -9.69
CA ARG A 84 -16.26 -16.68 -10.73
C ARG A 84 -15.81 -16.30 -12.14
N CYS A 85 -15.54 -15.03 -12.42
CA CYS A 85 -15.24 -14.59 -13.79
C CYS A 85 -13.87 -15.10 -14.29
N LEU A 86 -12.86 -15.15 -13.41
CA LEU A 86 -11.53 -15.65 -13.77
C LEU A 86 -11.50 -17.18 -13.89
N GLN A 87 -12.21 -17.91 -13.02
CA GLN A 87 -12.32 -19.36 -13.16
C GLN A 87 -13.08 -19.77 -14.43
N ALA A 88 -14.09 -18.99 -14.85
CA ALA A 88 -14.83 -19.23 -16.08
C ALA A 88 -13.95 -19.19 -17.35
N ILE A 89 -12.83 -18.47 -17.32
CA ILE A 89 -11.83 -18.43 -18.41
C ILE A 89 -10.62 -19.34 -18.16
N GLY A 90 -10.69 -20.22 -17.17
CA GLY A 90 -9.65 -21.21 -16.84
C GLY A 90 -8.42 -20.63 -16.12
N VAL A 91 -8.54 -19.47 -15.47
CA VAL A 91 -7.45 -18.86 -14.69
C VAL A 91 -7.52 -19.37 -13.24
N ASP A 92 -6.40 -19.91 -12.75
CA ASP A 92 -6.24 -20.26 -11.33
C ASP A 92 -6.06 -19.00 -10.49
N VAL A 93 -6.81 -18.91 -9.39
CA VAL A 93 -6.88 -17.73 -8.53
C VAL A 93 -6.66 -18.13 -7.07
N ARG A 94 -5.75 -17.43 -6.40
CA ARG A 94 -5.56 -17.51 -4.96
C ARG A 94 -5.96 -16.21 -4.31
N VAL A 95 -6.84 -16.27 -3.31
CA VAL A 95 -7.35 -15.10 -2.62
C VAL A 95 -6.94 -15.11 -1.16
N ARG A 96 -6.45 -13.97 -0.68
CA ARG A 96 -6.31 -13.66 0.74
C ARG A 96 -7.34 -12.60 1.09
N ARG A 97 -8.28 -12.95 1.97
CA ARG A 97 -9.34 -12.08 2.48
C ARG A 97 -8.92 -11.43 3.79
N ASP A 98 -9.82 -10.64 4.37
CA ASP A 98 -9.70 -10.03 5.70
C ASP A 98 -8.48 -9.12 5.84
N LEU A 99 -8.19 -8.36 4.78
CA LEU A 99 -7.13 -7.36 4.77
C LEU A 99 -7.70 -5.94 4.93
N ALA A 100 -6.81 -5.01 5.27
CA ALA A 100 -7.10 -3.59 5.24
C ALA A 100 -6.02 -2.85 4.45
N LEU A 101 -6.40 -1.78 3.78
CA LEU A 101 -5.50 -0.85 3.12
C LEU A 101 -5.30 0.37 4.02
N VAL A 102 -4.05 0.62 4.41
CA VAL A 102 -3.66 1.84 5.12
C VAL A 102 -2.83 2.70 4.18
N SER A 103 -3.28 3.93 3.93
CA SER A 103 -2.60 4.89 3.05
C SER A 103 -2.03 6.03 3.87
N VAL A 104 -0.73 6.22 3.79
CA VAL A 104 0.00 7.32 4.41
C VAL A 104 0.21 8.41 3.37
N VAL A 105 -0.27 9.63 3.63
CA VAL A 105 -0.38 10.71 2.63
C VAL A 105 0.56 11.86 2.97
N ALA A 106 1.27 12.37 1.96
CA ALA A 106 2.17 13.51 2.04
C ALA A 106 2.10 14.33 0.75
N SER A 107 2.45 15.62 0.79
CA SER A 107 2.27 16.51 -0.37
C SER A 107 3.15 16.10 -1.56
N SER A 108 4.35 15.57 -1.29
CA SER A 108 5.28 15.04 -2.28
C SER A 108 5.99 13.79 -1.72
N MET A 109 5.28 12.65 -1.66
CA MET A 109 5.80 11.42 -1.06
C MET A 109 7.14 10.98 -1.66
N ARG A 110 7.34 11.20 -2.96
CA ARG A 110 8.58 10.84 -3.67
C ARG A 110 9.82 11.60 -3.20
N ASP A 111 9.64 12.79 -2.63
CA ASP A 111 10.74 13.63 -2.18
C ASP A 111 11.14 13.30 -0.74
N LEU A 112 10.37 12.43 -0.06
CA LEU A 112 10.60 12.06 1.33
C LEU A 112 11.40 10.76 1.42
N THR A 113 12.52 10.84 2.13
CA THR A 113 13.32 9.67 2.49
C THR A 113 12.92 9.17 3.88
N GLY A 114 12.97 7.86 4.10
CA GLY A 114 12.74 7.26 5.42
C GLY A 114 11.28 7.01 5.80
N VAL A 115 10.30 7.52 5.03
CA VAL A 115 8.88 7.30 5.33
C VAL A 115 8.54 5.80 5.37
N MET A 116 9.03 5.01 4.41
CA MET A 116 8.73 3.58 4.38
C MET A 116 9.33 2.81 5.57
N VAL A 117 10.51 3.20 6.08
CA VAL A 117 11.05 2.55 7.29
C VAL A 117 10.22 2.92 8.52
N SER A 118 9.81 4.18 8.66
CA SER A 118 8.90 4.62 9.71
C SER A 118 7.55 3.87 9.66
N ILE A 119 7.00 3.66 8.46
CA ILE A 119 5.78 2.86 8.27
C ILE A 119 6.02 1.42 8.71
N ALA A 120 7.07 0.76 8.20
CA ALA A 120 7.34 -0.64 8.48
C ALA A 120 7.55 -0.89 9.98
N GLU A 121 8.29 -0.01 10.67
CA GLU A 121 8.49 -0.08 12.11
C GLU A 121 7.19 0.14 12.90
N ALA A 122 6.34 1.08 12.49
CA ALA A 122 5.05 1.32 13.12
C ALA A 122 4.11 0.12 12.99
N LEU A 123 4.03 -0.46 11.78
CA LEU A 123 3.24 -1.68 11.54
C LEU A 123 3.78 -2.87 12.34
N HIS A 124 5.11 -3.00 12.43
CA HIS A 124 5.73 -4.04 13.24
C HIS A 124 5.38 -3.91 14.73
N ARG A 125 5.43 -2.70 15.30
CA ARG A 125 5.01 -2.44 16.70
C ARG A 125 3.53 -2.74 16.93
N ALA A 126 2.68 -2.50 15.94
CA ALA A 126 1.26 -2.81 16.00
C ALA A 126 0.94 -4.32 15.84
N GLY A 127 1.93 -5.16 15.56
CA GLY A 127 1.72 -6.58 15.22
C GLY A 127 1.08 -6.80 13.85
N ALA A 128 0.95 -5.75 13.04
CA ALA A 128 0.32 -5.82 11.73
C ALA A 128 1.31 -6.35 10.69
N ARG A 129 1.04 -7.53 10.11
CA ARG A 129 1.86 -8.04 9.01
C ARG A 129 1.57 -7.26 7.73
N LEU A 130 2.63 -6.96 6.99
CA LEU A 130 2.59 -6.26 5.71
C LEU A 130 2.59 -7.27 4.55
N PHE A 131 1.52 -7.28 3.74
CA PHE A 131 1.35 -8.20 2.60
C PHE A 131 1.69 -7.58 1.26
N GLY A 132 1.55 -6.26 1.14
CA GLY A 132 1.75 -5.56 -0.11
C GLY A 132 1.95 -4.08 0.11
N VAL A 133 2.68 -3.46 -0.81
CA VAL A 133 2.93 -2.02 -0.84
C VAL A 133 2.69 -1.50 -2.24
N GLY A 134 2.04 -0.34 -2.33
CA GLY A 134 2.04 0.53 -3.49
C GLY A 134 2.36 1.95 -3.08
N ASP A 135 2.63 2.78 -4.06
CA ASP A 135 2.88 4.19 -3.88
C ASP A 135 2.28 4.99 -5.04
N SER A 136 2.04 6.26 -4.77
CA SER A 136 1.64 7.27 -5.76
C SER A 136 2.53 8.50 -5.61
N HIS A 137 2.18 9.59 -6.29
CA HIS A 137 2.89 10.85 -6.11
C HIS A 137 2.83 11.37 -4.65
N ASN A 138 1.72 11.11 -3.96
CA ASN A 138 1.39 11.72 -2.67
C ASN A 138 1.08 10.71 -1.57
N SER A 139 1.26 9.40 -1.80
CA SER A 139 0.96 8.41 -0.76
C SER A 139 1.75 7.12 -0.91
N VAL A 140 1.87 6.39 0.21
CA VAL A 140 2.27 4.99 0.26
C VAL A 140 1.09 4.21 0.82
N GLN A 141 0.64 3.18 0.11
CA GLN A 141 -0.43 2.30 0.56
C GLN A 141 0.14 0.96 1.00
N CYS A 142 -0.27 0.51 2.17
CA CYS A 142 0.14 -0.74 2.80
C CYS A 142 -1.07 -1.65 2.97
N LEU A 143 -0.97 -2.86 2.46
CA LEU A 143 -1.97 -3.90 2.66
C LEU A 143 -1.57 -4.74 3.87
N ILE A 144 -2.42 -4.76 4.90
CA ILE A 144 -2.14 -5.38 6.20
C ILE A 144 -3.24 -6.34 6.65
N ASP A 145 -2.98 -7.17 7.65
CA ASP A 145 -4.02 -7.98 8.32
C ASP A 145 -5.12 -7.05 8.88
N GLY A 146 -6.38 -7.25 8.46
CA GLY A 146 -7.50 -6.38 8.86
C GLY A 146 -7.75 -6.37 10.36
N ALA A 147 -7.45 -7.47 11.05
CA ALA A 147 -7.57 -7.58 12.51
C ALA A 147 -6.69 -6.58 13.29
N HIS A 148 -5.63 -6.04 12.68
CA HIS A 148 -4.68 -5.11 13.33
C HIS A 148 -4.86 -3.65 12.87
N VAL A 149 -5.92 -3.33 12.12
CA VAL A 149 -6.05 -2.03 11.47
C VAL A 149 -6.06 -0.86 12.46
N GLU A 150 -6.73 -1.01 13.61
CA GLU A 150 -6.82 0.05 14.60
C GLU A 150 -5.49 0.26 15.33
N ALA A 151 -4.79 -0.83 15.69
CA ALA A 151 -3.46 -0.76 16.27
C ALA A 151 -2.46 -0.11 15.29
N ALA A 152 -2.51 -0.50 14.02
CA ALA A 152 -1.68 0.08 12.96
C ALA A 152 -1.96 1.58 12.79
N ARG A 153 -3.25 1.97 12.77
CA ARG A 153 -3.69 3.37 12.69
C ARG A 153 -3.09 4.19 13.83
N GLN A 154 -3.19 3.72 15.06
CA GLN A 154 -2.66 4.41 16.24
C GLN A 154 -1.14 4.55 16.19
N GLU A 155 -0.41 3.48 15.88
CA GLU A 155 1.06 3.52 15.80
C GLU A 155 1.55 4.41 14.67
N LEU A 156 0.88 4.43 13.52
CA LEU A 156 1.24 5.32 12.41
C LEU A 156 0.96 6.78 12.76
N ARG A 157 -0.19 7.08 13.38
CA ARG A 157 -0.50 8.44 13.85
C ARG A 157 0.53 8.94 14.86
N ARG A 158 0.95 8.08 15.80
CA ARG A 158 2.02 8.38 16.77
C ARG A 158 3.36 8.64 16.07
N THR A 159 3.72 7.79 15.11
CA THR A 159 4.98 7.87 14.35
C THR A 159 5.10 9.14 13.53
N PHE A 160 4.00 9.60 12.95
CA PHE A 160 3.96 10.80 12.10
C PHE A 160 3.41 12.05 12.82
N HIS A 161 3.23 11.99 14.14
CA HIS A 161 2.72 13.10 14.94
C HIS A 161 1.38 13.68 14.44
N LEU A 162 0.50 12.81 13.95
CA LEU A 162 -0.84 13.19 13.49
C LEU A 162 -1.78 13.32 14.69
N GLU A 163 -1.92 14.53 15.22
CA GLU A 163 -2.86 14.82 16.32
C GLU A 163 -4.30 14.46 15.93
N SER A 164 -5.09 13.96 16.88
CA SER A 164 -6.53 13.82 16.68
C SER A 164 -7.11 15.19 16.35
N PRO A 165 -8.01 15.31 15.35
CA PRO A 165 -8.77 16.55 15.20
C PRO A 165 -9.39 16.89 16.55
N HIS A 166 -9.28 18.15 16.96
CA HIS A 166 -10.11 18.64 18.06
C HIS A 166 -11.57 18.28 17.77
N ALA A 167 -12.24 17.79 18.82
CA ALA A 167 -13.63 17.35 18.84
C ALA A 167 -14.61 18.35 18.21
#